data_AF-A0A538JI57-F1
#
_entry.id   AF-A0A538JI57-F1
#
_cell.length_a   1.000
_cell.length_b   1.000
_cell.length_c   1.000
_cell.angle_alpha   90.00
_cell.angle_beta   90.00
_cell.angle_gamma   90.00
#
_symmetry.space_group_name_H-M   'P 1'
#
loop_
_entity.id
_entity.type
_entity.pdbx_description
1 polymer ?
#
loop_
_entity_poly.entity_id
_entity_poly.type
_entity_poly.pdbx_seq_one_letter_code
_entity_poly.pdbx_strand_id
1 'polypeptide(L)'
;MIAALIAAAALGGPSLANLSVSDGSTPFAGDRQLLTTVSPNGDGFRDHAIVRFRLNEAATVRMDVMRTNQSGELGSIQLAGGTTVRLPKGPGEVVWAPGRSTPPRTYILRLTLTDARGRTRVYGAYGPGRKPNAPVVRVQGVDAGFTRRSYVPGQAAELVVSCDAAFLRAQVFAYTGGPFPNAQRDLRTSGTAVTGSVRVDWSAHRNAPAPLRVVRAGNWRSGLYFLRLETDDGRVGYAPFVVRPRGLGEHPVAVVLSTYTWQAYNFEDANGDGWGDSWYVAGNQRTIDLQRPFLDFGIPFRFHDWDTTFITWLEQTGKQVDFITDDDLDQAASGDALADAYNLIVFPGHEEYVTQHMTEVVQRYRDLGGNLAFLAANNFFWQVRRDGDALTKVGLSRALGRPEAALVGVRYVGSNHGATQAPFVVAPTAPDWLLAGTGLVPGSSFGRYGIEIDARAQTSPTGTLLLASIPDLLGPGRTAEMTYYETRAGARVFAAGALNFAASAASSPVSQLLENVWARLSAP
;
A
#
# COMPACT_ATOMS: atom_id res chain seq x y z
N MET A 1 -58.80 -31.60 -4.63
CA MET A 1 -58.38 -30.45 -3.79
C MET A 1 -57.10 -29.84 -4.35
N ILE A 2 -57.28 -28.93 -5.31
CA ILE A 2 -56.27 -28.04 -5.87
C ILE A 2 -56.27 -26.83 -4.95
N ALA A 3 -55.42 -26.81 -3.91
CA ALA A 3 -55.43 -25.73 -2.93
C ALA A 3 -54.10 -25.46 -2.21
N ALA A 4 -52.99 -26.13 -2.57
CA ALA A 4 -51.70 -25.94 -1.89
C ALA A 4 -50.54 -25.47 -2.79
N LEU A 5 -50.77 -25.24 -4.08
CA LEU A 5 -49.72 -24.81 -5.04
C LEU A 5 -49.83 -23.34 -5.49
N ILE A 6 -50.76 -22.56 -4.93
CA ILE A 6 -50.94 -21.13 -5.25
C ILE A 6 -50.43 -20.20 -4.12
N ALA A 7 -49.96 -20.76 -2.98
CA ALA A 7 -49.64 -19.98 -1.79
C ALA A 7 -48.17 -19.48 -1.65
N ALA A 8 -47.43 -19.30 -2.75
CA ALA A 8 -46.13 -18.61 -2.70
C ALA A 8 -45.86 -17.63 -3.86
N ALA A 9 -46.77 -17.53 -4.84
CA ALA A 9 -46.59 -16.66 -6.01
C ALA A 9 -47.16 -15.23 -5.85
N ALA A 10 -47.74 -14.92 -4.69
CA ALA A 10 -48.29 -13.60 -4.38
C ALA A 10 -47.70 -13.10 -3.06
N LEU A 11 -46.59 -12.34 -3.14
CA LEU A 11 -46.09 -11.39 -2.10
C LEU A 11 -44.74 -10.73 -2.48
N GLY A 12 -44.00 -11.26 -3.47
CA GLY A 12 -42.72 -10.67 -3.87
C GLY A 12 -42.87 -9.27 -4.49
N GLY A 13 -42.06 -8.30 -4.05
CA GLY A 13 -41.88 -7.01 -4.74
C GLY A 13 -41.16 -7.15 -6.09
N PRO A 14 -40.78 -6.04 -6.73
CA PRO A 14 -40.05 -6.08 -7.99
C PRO A 14 -38.73 -6.87 -7.85
N SER A 15 -38.37 -7.66 -8.85
CA SER A 15 -37.19 -8.53 -8.84
C SER A 15 -36.56 -8.73 -10.23
N LEU A 16 -35.29 -9.13 -10.24
CA LEU A 16 -34.49 -9.38 -11.43
C LEU A 16 -34.22 -10.88 -11.57
N ALA A 17 -34.31 -11.39 -12.79
CA ALA A 17 -33.77 -12.68 -13.20
C ALA A 17 -32.72 -12.48 -14.30
N ASN A 18 -31.80 -13.43 -14.45
CA ASN A 18 -30.75 -13.43 -15.47
C ASN A 18 -29.93 -12.13 -15.48
N LEU A 19 -29.63 -11.59 -14.30
CA LEU A 19 -28.81 -10.40 -14.17
C LEU A 19 -27.39 -10.68 -14.68
N SER A 20 -26.91 -9.86 -15.60
CA SER A 20 -25.56 -9.96 -16.14
C SER A 20 -25.01 -8.59 -16.56
N VAL A 21 -23.69 -8.51 -16.74
CA VAL A 21 -23.01 -7.34 -17.29
C VAL A 21 -21.99 -7.74 -18.34
N SER A 22 -21.79 -6.89 -19.35
CA SER A 22 -20.79 -7.06 -20.40
C SER A 22 -20.28 -5.70 -20.88
N ASP A 23 -19.09 -5.66 -21.46
CA ASP A 23 -18.49 -4.47 -22.08
C ASP A 23 -19.00 -4.18 -23.50
N GLY A 24 -19.84 -5.06 -24.05
CA GLY A 24 -20.40 -4.95 -25.40
C GLY A 24 -19.42 -5.25 -26.54
N SER A 25 -18.18 -5.64 -26.21
CA SER A 25 -17.08 -5.92 -27.13
C SER A 25 -16.46 -7.30 -26.82
N THR A 26 -15.16 -7.47 -27.05
CA THR A 26 -14.42 -8.67 -26.64
C THR A 26 -14.08 -8.58 -25.15
N PRO A 27 -14.52 -9.54 -24.32
CA PRO A 27 -14.28 -9.50 -22.88
C PRO A 27 -12.80 -9.56 -22.50
N PHE A 28 -12.45 -8.93 -21.39
CA PHE A 28 -11.13 -9.11 -20.78
C PHE A 28 -11.07 -10.43 -20.01
N ALA A 29 -9.89 -11.05 -19.93
CA ALA A 29 -9.70 -12.29 -19.19
C ALA A 29 -10.07 -12.09 -17.71
N GLY A 30 -10.98 -12.95 -17.22
CA GLY A 30 -11.54 -12.87 -15.86
C GLY A 30 -12.95 -12.30 -15.81
N ASP A 31 -13.44 -11.66 -16.89
CA ASP A 31 -14.84 -11.22 -16.99
C ASP A 31 -15.80 -12.43 -16.90
N ARG A 32 -16.93 -12.22 -16.23
CA ARG A 32 -17.93 -13.25 -15.91
C ARG A 32 -19.32 -12.62 -15.79
N GLN A 33 -20.34 -13.41 -15.52
CA GLN A 33 -21.75 -12.94 -15.50
C GLN A 33 -21.97 -11.61 -14.77
N LEU A 34 -21.35 -11.41 -13.60
CA LEU A 34 -21.49 -10.19 -12.79
C LEU A 34 -20.21 -9.33 -12.74
N LEU A 35 -19.23 -9.56 -13.61
CA LEU A 35 -18.01 -8.76 -13.67
C LEU A 35 -17.65 -8.49 -15.13
N THR A 36 -17.46 -7.22 -15.47
CA THR A 36 -16.88 -6.85 -16.77
C THR A 36 -15.80 -5.80 -16.62
N THR A 37 -14.91 -5.73 -17.59
CA THR A 37 -13.82 -4.76 -17.65
C THR A 37 -14.08 -3.73 -18.75
N VAL A 38 -14.07 -2.45 -18.39
CA VAL A 38 -14.25 -1.31 -19.31
C VAL A 38 -13.00 -0.45 -19.36
N SER A 39 -12.74 0.18 -20.49
CA SER A 39 -11.66 1.14 -20.71
C SER A 39 -12.26 2.38 -21.37
N PRO A 40 -12.69 3.38 -20.59
CA PRO A 40 -13.41 4.54 -21.13
C PRO A 40 -12.43 5.51 -21.77
N ASN A 41 -11.86 5.17 -22.92
CA ASN A 41 -10.93 6.00 -23.67
C ASN A 41 -11.58 6.56 -24.96
N GLY A 42 -12.84 6.25 -25.25
CA GLY A 42 -13.61 6.77 -26.37
C GLY A 42 -13.19 6.24 -27.74
N ASP A 43 -12.50 5.10 -27.81
CA ASP A 43 -12.12 4.43 -29.06
C ASP A 43 -13.18 3.43 -29.57
N GLY A 44 -14.30 3.28 -28.84
CA GLY A 44 -15.39 2.35 -29.12
C GLY A 44 -15.14 0.93 -28.61
N PHE A 45 -13.99 0.65 -28.00
CA PHE A 45 -13.62 -0.67 -27.48
C PHE A 45 -13.74 -0.69 -25.95
N ARG A 46 -14.76 -1.38 -25.45
CA ARG A 46 -15.04 -1.51 -23.99
C ARG A 46 -15.30 -0.19 -23.28
N ASP A 47 -15.90 0.80 -23.96
CA ASP A 47 -16.25 2.11 -23.38
C ASP A 47 -17.47 2.08 -22.42
N HIS A 48 -18.23 0.98 -22.40
CA HIS A 48 -19.52 0.92 -21.71
C HIS A 48 -19.70 -0.40 -20.96
N ALA A 49 -20.31 -0.35 -19.77
CA ALA A 49 -20.84 -1.51 -19.09
C ALA A 49 -22.34 -1.61 -19.35
N ILE A 50 -22.77 -2.72 -19.95
CA ILE A 50 -24.17 -2.96 -20.32
C ILE A 50 -24.76 -3.98 -19.36
N VAL A 51 -25.63 -3.52 -18.46
CA VAL A 51 -26.33 -4.35 -17.48
C VAL A 51 -27.63 -4.86 -18.10
N ARG A 52 -27.80 -6.18 -18.16
CA ARG A 52 -28.98 -6.85 -18.71
C ARG A 52 -29.67 -7.70 -17.64
N PHE A 53 -30.99 -7.71 -17.68
CA PHE A 53 -31.82 -8.50 -16.76
C PHE A 53 -33.23 -8.71 -17.32
N ARG A 54 -34.03 -9.51 -16.62
CA ARG A 54 -35.48 -9.63 -16.84
C ARG A 54 -36.24 -9.21 -15.58
N LEU A 55 -37.14 -8.25 -15.72
CA LEU A 55 -38.06 -7.79 -14.67
C LEU A 55 -39.30 -8.68 -14.60
N ASN A 56 -39.72 -9.04 -13.39
CA ASN A 56 -40.95 -9.78 -13.13
C ASN A 56 -42.23 -8.91 -13.25
N GLU A 57 -42.11 -7.60 -13.02
CA GLU A 57 -43.16 -6.59 -13.12
C GLU A 57 -42.57 -5.24 -13.55
N ALA A 58 -43.41 -4.28 -13.97
CA ALA A 58 -42.92 -2.94 -14.31
C ALA A 58 -42.36 -2.22 -13.08
N ALA A 59 -41.18 -1.63 -13.21
CA ALA A 59 -40.50 -0.96 -12.11
C ALA A 59 -39.65 0.22 -12.60
N THR A 60 -39.45 1.19 -11.71
CA THR A 60 -38.36 2.16 -11.81
C THR A 60 -37.09 1.48 -11.33
N VAL A 61 -36.05 1.46 -12.17
CA VAL A 61 -34.72 0.93 -11.87
C VAL A 61 -33.77 2.10 -11.73
N ARG A 62 -33.28 2.32 -10.51
CA ARG A 62 -32.18 3.24 -10.21
C ARG A 62 -30.89 2.43 -10.10
N MET A 63 -29.91 2.73 -10.95
CA MET A 63 -28.57 2.21 -10.85
C MET A 63 -27.66 3.28 -10.25
N ASP A 64 -27.13 3.03 -9.07
CA ASP A 64 -26.08 3.85 -8.46
C ASP A 64 -24.71 3.21 -8.74
N VAL A 65 -23.75 4.02 -9.15
CA VAL A 65 -22.36 3.59 -9.32
C VAL A 65 -21.64 3.79 -8.00
N MET A 66 -21.27 2.70 -7.36
CA MET A 66 -20.71 2.69 -6.02
C MET A 66 -19.22 2.43 -6.08
N ARG A 67 -18.41 3.39 -5.63
CA ARG A 67 -16.98 3.22 -5.38
C ARG A 67 -16.80 2.74 -3.95
N THR A 68 -16.30 1.53 -3.76
CA THR A 68 -15.94 1.01 -2.44
C THR A 68 -14.58 1.57 -2.01
N ASN A 69 -14.36 1.80 -0.72
CA ASN A 69 -13.08 2.27 -0.16
C ASN A 69 -12.66 1.37 1.02
N GLN A 70 -11.69 1.82 1.81
CA GLN A 70 -11.25 1.17 3.06
C GLN A 70 -12.44 0.91 4.01
N SER A 71 -12.47 -0.26 4.67
CA SER A 71 -13.43 -0.49 5.74
C SER A 71 -13.01 0.27 7.00
N GLY A 72 -13.94 0.94 7.67
CA GLY A 72 -13.70 1.63 8.95
C GLY A 72 -13.61 3.16 8.89
N GLU A 73 -13.48 3.77 7.72
CA GLU A 73 -13.75 5.20 7.55
C GLU A 73 -15.26 5.42 7.31
N LEU A 74 -15.84 6.47 7.93
CA LEU A 74 -17.20 6.92 7.64
C LEU A 74 -17.34 7.14 6.11
N GLY A 75 -18.19 6.35 5.45
CA GLY A 75 -18.40 6.44 4.00
C GLY A 75 -17.56 5.48 3.13
N SER A 76 -17.42 4.21 3.56
CA SER A 76 -16.79 3.11 2.80
C SER A 76 -17.37 2.85 1.40
N ILE A 77 -18.45 3.56 1.03
CA ILE A 77 -19.03 3.53 -0.31
C ILE A 77 -19.38 4.96 -0.74
N GLN A 78 -18.77 5.43 -1.83
CA GLN A 78 -19.03 6.74 -2.44
C GLN A 78 -19.92 6.58 -3.67
N LEU A 79 -20.93 7.45 -3.81
CA LEU A 79 -21.74 7.53 -5.02
C LEU A 79 -20.94 8.26 -6.11
N ALA A 80 -20.52 7.55 -7.14
CA ALA A 80 -19.79 8.09 -8.29
C ALA A 80 -20.73 8.61 -9.39
N GLY A 81 -22.02 8.26 -9.33
CA GLY A 81 -23.03 8.67 -10.30
C GLY A 81 -24.25 7.74 -10.25
N GLY A 82 -25.21 7.96 -11.14
CA GLY A 82 -26.33 7.04 -11.28
C GLY A 82 -27.26 7.36 -12.43
N THR A 83 -28.08 6.38 -12.79
CA THR A 83 -29.08 6.46 -13.87
C THR A 83 -30.39 5.89 -13.37
N THR A 84 -31.50 6.54 -13.72
CA THR A 84 -32.84 6.04 -13.39
C THR A 84 -33.64 5.85 -14.66
N VAL A 85 -34.18 4.65 -14.85
CA VAL A 85 -35.04 4.31 -15.99
C VAL A 85 -36.32 3.65 -15.51
N ARG A 86 -37.43 3.91 -16.21
CA ARG A 86 -38.69 3.20 -15.97
C ARG A 86 -38.85 2.14 -17.05
N LEU A 87 -38.99 0.89 -16.64
CA LEU A 87 -39.04 -0.24 -17.56
C LEU A 87 -40.32 -1.07 -17.37
N PRO A 88 -40.90 -1.61 -18.46
CA PRO A 88 -42.00 -2.55 -18.36
C PRO A 88 -41.53 -3.90 -17.81
N LYS A 89 -42.47 -4.78 -17.50
CA LYS A 89 -42.18 -6.20 -17.26
C LYS A 89 -41.49 -6.81 -18.48
N GLY A 90 -40.45 -7.63 -18.26
CA GLY A 90 -39.73 -8.31 -19.34
C GLY A 90 -38.25 -7.92 -19.40
N PRO A 91 -37.58 -8.07 -20.55
CA PRO A 91 -36.18 -7.69 -20.72
C PRO A 91 -35.95 -6.22 -20.39
N GLY A 92 -34.87 -5.95 -19.67
CA GLY A 92 -34.43 -4.61 -19.32
C GLY A 92 -32.92 -4.47 -19.52
N GLU A 93 -32.51 -3.25 -19.88
CA GLU A 93 -31.12 -2.89 -20.06
C GLU A 93 -30.87 -1.52 -19.42
N VAL A 94 -29.73 -1.39 -18.74
CA VAL A 94 -29.22 -0.12 -18.23
C VAL A 94 -27.74 -0.06 -18.58
N VAL A 95 -27.31 1.04 -19.19
CA VAL A 95 -25.91 1.22 -19.62
C VAL A 95 -25.24 2.21 -18.69
N TRP A 96 -24.03 1.88 -18.26
CA TRP A 96 -23.10 2.84 -17.66
C TRP A 96 -21.94 3.11 -18.61
N ALA A 97 -21.76 4.38 -18.98
CA ALA A 97 -20.63 4.86 -19.75
C ALA A 97 -19.73 5.71 -18.84
N PRO A 98 -18.71 5.14 -18.19
CA PRO A 98 -17.77 5.94 -17.40
C PRO A 98 -17.07 6.98 -18.28
N GLY A 99 -16.80 8.16 -17.74
CA GLY A 99 -15.97 9.15 -18.42
C GLY A 99 -14.48 8.79 -18.34
N ARG A 100 -13.65 9.40 -19.20
CA ARG A 100 -12.17 9.20 -19.21
C ARG A 100 -11.49 9.51 -17.87
N SER A 101 -12.09 10.39 -17.06
CA SER A 101 -11.58 10.76 -15.74
C SER A 101 -12.00 9.81 -14.62
N THR A 102 -12.80 8.77 -14.91
CA THR A 102 -13.18 7.74 -13.93
C THR A 102 -11.91 7.02 -13.47
N PRO A 103 -11.58 7.04 -12.17
CA PRO A 103 -10.38 6.36 -11.68
C PRO A 103 -10.38 4.87 -12.02
N PRO A 104 -9.25 4.29 -12.47
CA PRO A 104 -9.09 2.85 -12.60
C PRO A 104 -9.28 2.14 -11.25
N ARG A 105 -10.24 1.22 -11.18
CA ARG A 105 -10.60 0.37 -10.03
C ARG A 105 -11.90 -0.39 -10.31
N THR A 106 -12.39 -1.17 -9.34
CA THR A 106 -13.73 -1.76 -9.39
C THR A 106 -14.82 -0.86 -8.80
N TYR A 107 -16.02 -0.97 -9.38
CA TYR A 107 -17.25 -0.27 -9.00
C TYR A 107 -18.41 -1.24 -8.91
N ILE A 108 -19.21 -1.17 -7.84
CA ILE A 108 -20.44 -1.96 -7.72
C ILE A 108 -21.58 -1.15 -8.35
N LEU A 109 -22.32 -1.74 -9.29
CA LEU A 109 -23.53 -1.13 -9.86
C LEU A 109 -24.74 -1.54 -9.01
N ARG A 110 -25.08 -0.72 -8.02
CA ARG A 110 -26.19 -0.98 -7.09
C ARG A 110 -27.52 -0.69 -7.77
N LEU A 111 -28.38 -1.70 -7.86
CA LEU A 111 -29.69 -1.59 -8.49
C LEU A 111 -30.80 -1.51 -7.44
N THR A 112 -31.52 -0.39 -7.41
CA THR A 112 -32.73 -0.20 -6.60
C THR A 112 -33.94 -0.23 -7.50
N LEU A 113 -34.81 -1.22 -7.28
CA LEU A 113 -36.08 -1.35 -7.97
C LEU A 113 -37.20 -0.75 -7.11
N THR A 114 -38.10 0.01 -7.72
CA THR A 114 -39.31 0.53 -7.08
C THR A 114 -40.51 0.29 -7.99
N ASP A 115 -41.52 -0.45 -7.52
CA ASP A 115 -42.74 -0.68 -8.29
C ASP A 115 -43.75 0.48 -8.14
N ALA A 116 -44.89 0.38 -8.84
CA ALA A 116 -45.96 1.39 -8.76
C ALA A 116 -46.63 1.50 -7.38
N ARG A 117 -46.45 0.50 -6.50
CA ARG A 117 -46.96 0.48 -5.11
C ARG A 117 -45.91 0.97 -4.11
N GLY A 118 -44.73 1.41 -4.57
CA GLY A 118 -43.64 1.88 -3.72
C GLY A 118 -42.84 0.77 -3.04
N ARG A 119 -43.06 -0.52 -3.37
CA ARG A 119 -42.26 -1.63 -2.82
C ARG A 119 -40.88 -1.60 -3.46
N THR A 120 -39.84 -1.71 -2.63
CA THR A 120 -38.45 -1.62 -3.08
C THR A 120 -37.68 -2.93 -2.95
N ARG A 121 -36.69 -3.12 -3.82
CA ARG A 121 -35.68 -4.19 -3.71
C ARG A 121 -34.32 -3.68 -4.16
N VAL A 122 -33.27 -4.01 -3.41
CA VAL A 122 -31.90 -3.53 -3.67
C VAL A 122 -30.96 -4.71 -3.94
N TYR A 123 -30.17 -4.61 -5.02
CA TYR A 123 -29.04 -5.48 -5.34
C TYR A 123 -27.75 -4.67 -5.24
N GLY A 124 -26.65 -5.27 -4.77
CA GLY A 124 -25.37 -4.54 -4.60
C GLY A 124 -25.23 -3.84 -3.24
N ALA A 125 -26.06 -4.21 -2.26
CA ALA A 125 -25.96 -3.76 -0.87
C ALA A 125 -25.18 -4.76 0.03
N TYR A 126 -24.34 -5.60 -0.59
CA TYR A 126 -23.53 -6.57 0.15
C TYR A 126 -22.24 -5.92 0.64
N GLY A 127 -21.82 -6.31 1.84
CA GLY A 127 -20.53 -5.89 2.41
C GLY A 127 -19.36 -6.74 1.90
N PRO A 128 -18.13 -6.39 2.31
CA PRO A 128 -16.91 -7.12 1.96
C PRO A 128 -16.99 -8.62 2.22
N GLY A 129 -16.38 -9.44 1.34
CA GLY A 129 -16.27 -10.89 1.50
C GLY A 129 -17.60 -11.65 1.35
N ARG A 130 -18.66 -11.00 0.87
CA ARG A 130 -19.95 -11.61 0.55
C ARG A 130 -20.05 -11.84 -0.96
N LYS A 131 -20.70 -12.94 -1.35
CA LYS A 131 -20.93 -13.25 -2.76
C LYS A 131 -21.69 -12.10 -3.45
N PRO A 132 -21.17 -11.56 -4.57
CA PRO A 132 -21.86 -10.53 -5.33
C PRO A 132 -23.25 -10.97 -5.80
N ASN A 133 -24.23 -10.06 -5.68
CA ASN A 133 -25.56 -10.22 -6.25
C ASN A 133 -25.93 -9.08 -7.21
N ALA A 134 -24.97 -8.26 -7.59
CA ALA A 134 -25.09 -7.17 -8.56
C ALA A 134 -23.84 -7.12 -9.45
N PRO A 135 -23.91 -6.43 -10.60
CA PRO A 135 -22.75 -6.20 -11.45
C PRO A 135 -21.64 -5.44 -10.73
N VAL A 136 -20.41 -5.87 -10.99
CA VAL A 136 -19.17 -5.17 -10.70
C VAL A 136 -18.54 -4.79 -12.04
N VAL A 137 -17.99 -3.60 -12.12
CA VAL A 137 -17.29 -3.11 -13.32
C VAL A 137 -15.89 -2.70 -12.93
N ARG A 138 -14.89 -3.30 -13.58
CA ARG A 138 -13.49 -2.90 -13.48
C ARG A 138 -13.20 -1.85 -14.54
N VAL A 139 -12.93 -0.63 -14.12
CA VAL A 139 -12.38 0.41 -14.99
C VAL A 139 -10.89 0.17 -15.12
N GLN A 140 -10.41 -0.13 -16.32
CA GLN A 140 -9.05 -0.55 -16.61
C GLN A 140 -8.09 0.65 -16.74
N GLY A 141 -6.98 0.58 -16.03
CA GLY A 141 -5.87 1.51 -16.16
C GLY A 141 -4.74 0.91 -17.00
N VAL A 142 -3.51 1.22 -16.61
CA VAL A 142 -2.30 0.52 -17.02
C VAL A 142 -1.77 -0.13 -15.77
N ASP A 143 -2.22 -1.34 -15.48
CA ASP A 143 -1.87 -2.02 -14.24
C ASP A 143 -0.60 -2.83 -14.47
N ALA A 144 0.40 -2.68 -13.59
CA ALA A 144 1.67 -3.37 -13.69
C ALA A 144 2.20 -3.78 -12.31
N GLY A 145 2.72 -4.99 -12.22
CA GLY A 145 3.31 -5.52 -10.99
C GLY A 145 4.49 -6.42 -11.32
N PHE A 146 5.62 -6.18 -10.66
CA PHE A 146 6.76 -7.09 -10.76
C PHE A 146 6.48 -8.40 -10.02
N THR A 147 6.96 -9.50 -10.59
CA THR A 147 6.84 -10.85 -9.99
C THR A 147 7.70 -11.00 -8.73
N ARG A 148 8.67 -10.12 -8.53
CA ARG A 148 9.50 -9.99 -7.32
C ARG A 148 9.66 -8.52 -6.94
N ARG A 149 9.86 -8.26 -5.65
CA ARG A 149 10.03 -6.91 -5.10
C ARG A 149 11.45 -6.37 -5.28
N SER A 150 12.45 -7.25 -5.34
CA SER A 150 13.86 -6.89 -5.49
C SER A 150 14.57 -7.71 -6.57
N TYR A 151 15.61 -7.12 -7.16
CA TYR A 151 16.47 -7.73 -8.17
C TYR A 151 17.93 -7.29 -7.97
N VAL A 152 18.91 -8.16 -8.25
CA VAL A 152 20.33 -7.75 -8.29
C VAL A 152 20.64 -6.99 -9.59
N PRO A 153 21.70 -6.16 -9.63
CA PRO A 153 22.14 -5.50 -10.85
C PRO A 153 22.41 -6.52 -11.97
N GLY A 154 21.86 -6.26 -13.16
CA GLY A 154 21.93 -7.12 -14.34
C GLY A 154 20.83 -8.18 -14.45
N GLN A 155 20.07 -8.45 -13.38
CA GLN A 155 19.03 -9.48 -13.38
C GLN A 155 17.85 -9.09 -14.27
N ALA A 156 17.29 -10.08 -14.99
CA ALA A 156 16.04 -9.89 -15.70
C ALA A 156 14.89 -9.70 -14.70
N ALA A 157 14.17 -8.59 -14.83
CA ALA A 157 13.02 -8.26 -14.01
C ALA A 157 11.75 -8.55 -14.80
N GLU A 158 10.97 -9.53 -14.33
CA GLU A 158 9.72 -9.93 -14.96
C GLU A 158 8.54 -9.26 -14.25
N LEU A 159 7.65 -8.65 -15.02
CA LEU A 159 6.42 -8.05 -14.54
C LEU A 159 5.22 -8.55 -15.36
N VAL A 160 4.03 -8.48 -14.78
CA VAL A 160 2.76 -8.67 -15.47
C VAL A 160 2.16 -7.31 -15.74
N VAL A 161 1.67 -7.10 -16.96
CA VAL A 161 0.97 -5.88 -17.38
C VAL A 161 -0.44 -6.22 -17.81
N SER A 162 -1.40 -5.39 -17.41
CA SER A 162 -2.79 -5.43 -17.85
C SER A 162 -3.20 -4.08 -18.42
N CYS A 163 -3.35 -4.01 -19.73
CA CYS A 163 -3.96 -2.88 -20.41
C CYS A 163 -4.57 -3.33 -21.75
N ASP A 164 -5.37 -2.46 -22.33
CA ASP A 164 -6.06 -2.62 -23.61
C ASP A 164 -5.41 -1.82 -24.75
N ALA A 165 -4.35 -1.05 -24.48
CA ALA A 165 -3.66 -0.29 -25.51
C ALA A 165 -2.89 -1.21 -26.46
N ALA A 166 -2.80 -0.81 -27.75
CA ALA A 166 -2.01 -1.55 -28.73
C ALA A 166 -0.49 -1.34 -28.56
N PHE A 167 -0.08 -0.22 -27.95
CA PHE A 167 1.32 0.12 -27.73
C PHE A 167 1.51 0.72 -26.34
N LEU A 168 2.68 0.44 -25.77
CA LEU A 168 3.16 1.00 -24.51
C LEU A 168 4.52 1.67 -24.72
N ARG A 169 4.77 2.76 -24.01
CA ARG A 169 6.10 3.34 -23.81
C ARG A 169 6.57 2.98 -22.41
N ALA A 170 7.62 2.17 -22.33
CA ALA A 170 8.24 1.72 -21.08
C ALA A 170 9.51 2.52 -20.78
N GLN A 171 9.63 3.06 -19.57
CA GLN A 171 10.83 3.78 -19.13
C GLN A 171 11.05 3.58 -17.63
N VAL A 172 12.30 3.37 -17.23
CA VAL A 172 12.65 3.18 -15.81
C VAL A 172 13.16 4.49 -15.22
N PHE A 173 12.71 4.78 -14.00
CA PHE A 173 13.09 5.94 -13.20
C PHE A 173 13.72 5.47 -11.89
N ALA A 174 14.89 6.03 -11.54
CA ALA A 174 15.42 5.93 -10.19
C ALA A 174 14.69 6.92 -9.29
N TYR A 175 14.18 6.43 -8.17
CA TYR A 175 13.59 7.28 -7.16
C TYR A 175 14.70 7.88 -6.28
N THR A 176 14.91 9.19 -6.38
CA THR A 176 15.95 9.90 -5.61
C THR A 176 15.38 10.96 -4.68
N GLY A 177 14.07 11.21 -4.71
CA GLY A 177 13.42 12.23 -3.87
C GLY A 177 13.83 13.68 -4.21
N GLY A 178 12.87 14.61 -4.21
CA GLY A 178 13.12 16.07 -4.31
C GLY A 178 13.65 16.61 -5.67
N PRO A 179 13.59 17.95 -5.90
CA PRO A 179 13.88 18.60 -7.18
C PRO A 179 15.39 18.76 -7.44
N PHE A 180 15.88 18.20 -8.55
CA PHE A 180 17.21 18.39 -9.13
C PHE A 180 17.08 19.00 -10.54
N PRO A 181 17.93 19.97 -10.91
CA PRO A 181 17.68 20.86 -12.04
C PRO A 181 17.88 20.29 -13.46
N ASN A 182 18.50 19.12 -13.67
CA ASN A 182 19.03 18.76 -15.01
C ASN A 182 18.66 17.35 -15.56
N ALA A 183 17.65 16.66 -15.03
CA ALA A 183 17.21 15.35 -15.55
C ALA A 183 15.71 15.34 -15.89
N GLN A 184 15.30 14.52 -16.87
CA GLN A 184 13.87 14.29 -17.15
C GLN A 184 13.23 13.70 -15.88
N ARG A 185 12.36 14.48 -15.25
CA ARG A 185 11.67 14.15 -14.00
C ARG A 185 10.28 13.63 -14.27
N ASP A 186 9.92 12.58 -13.55
CA ASP A 186 8.53 12.16 -13.46
C ASP A 186 7.80 12.94 -12.37
N LEU A 187 6.66 13.54 -12.70
CA LEU A 187 5.92 14.41 -11.77
C LEU A 187 5.27 13.64 -10.61
N ARG A 188 4.97 12.34 -10.80
CA ARG A 188 4.25 11.53 -9.80
C ARG A 188 5.21 10.88 -8.82
N THR A 189 6.36 10.43 -9.30
CA THR A 189 7.37 9.77 -8.47
C THR A 189 8.53 10.70 -8.11
N SER A 190 8.64 11.90 -8.67
CA SER A 190 9.85 12.74 -8.52
C SER A 190 11.15 12.04 -8.94
N GLY A 191 11.07 10.89 -9.62
CA GLY A 191 12.22 10.09 -10.03
C GLY A 191 12.91 10.68 -11.26
N THR A 192 14.17 10.30 -11.47
CA THR A 192 14.90 10.65 -12.70
C THR A 192 15.06 9.45 -13.61
N ALA A 193 14.84 9.66 -14.92
CA ALA A 193 14.95 8.59 -15.90
C ALA A 193 16.36 7.97 -15.90
N VAL A 194 16.45 6.65 -15.84
CA VAL A 194 17.70 5.87 -15.94
C VAL A 194 17.77 5.01 -17.21
N THR A 195 16.71 5.03 -18.01
CA THR A 195 16.67 4.46 -19.37
C THR A 195 16.09 5.47 -20.35
N GLY A 196 16.32 5.21 -21.64
CA GLY A 196 15.46 5.75 -22.70
C GLY A 196 14.05 5.17 -22.63
N SER A 197 13.12 5.80 -23.33
CA SER A 197 11.77 5.27 -23.53
C SER A 197 11.78 4.21 -24.63
N VAL A 198 11.26 3.02 -24.32
CA VAL A 198 11.17 1.89 -25.25
C VAL A 198 9.71 1.70 -25.64
N ARG A 199 9.43 1.69 -26.95
CA ARG A 199 8.10 1.34 -27.46
C ARG A 199 7.95 -0.17 -27.49
N VAL A 200 6.86 -0.66 -26.93
CA VAL A 200 6.48 -2.08 -26.86
C VAL A 200 5.18 -2.26 -27.63
N ASP A 201 5.16 -3.22 -28.55
CA ASP A 201 3.92 -3.69 -29.19
C ASP A 201 3.16 -4.59 -28.20
N TRP A 202 1.94 -4.18 -27.88
CA TRP A 202 1.05 -4.84 -26.94
C TRP A 202 -0.25 -5.35 -27.60
N SER A 203 -0.33 -5.26 -28.94
CA SER A 203 -1.55 -5.55 -29.71
C SER A 203 -2.11 -6.96 -29.48
N ALA A 204 -1.25 -7.95 -29.23
CA ALA A 204 -1.63 -9.34 -28.96
C ALA A 204 -2.15 -9.59 -27.53
N HIS A 205 -1.99 -8.64 -26.61
CA HIS A 205 -2.24 -8.81 -25.18
C HIS A 205 -3.32 -7.86 -24.64
N ARG A 206 -4.10 -7.23 -25.53
CA ARG A 206 -5.14 -6.26 -25.17
C ARG A 206 -6.28 -6.83 -24.33
N ASN A 207 -6.44 -8.16 -24.28
CA ASN A 207 -7.58 -8.85 -23.67
C ASN A 207 -7.21 -9.69 -22.45
N ALA A 208 -5.95 -9.69 -22.00
CA ALA A 208 -5.54 -10.47 -20.84
C ALA A 208 -4.28 -9.88 -20.19
N PRO A 209 -4.06 -10.09 -18.88
CA PRO A 209 -2.76 -9.86 -18.27
C PRO A 209 -1.70 -10.69 -19.00
N ALA A 210 -0.53 -10.10 -19.27
CA ALA A 210 0.58 -10.80 -19.93
C ALA A 210 1.94 -10.38 -19.34
N PRO A 211 2.96 -11.26 -19.39
CA PRO A 211 4.29 -10.92 -18.91
C PRO A 211 4.98 -9.96 -19.88
N LEU A 212 5.69 -8.98 -19.31
CA LEU A 212 6.61 -8.10 -20.03
C LEU A 212 8.03 -8.37 -19.52
N ARG A 213 8.94 -8.79 -20.40
CA ARG A 213 10.30 -9.25 -20.06
C ARG A 213 11.42 -8.32 -20.54
N VAL A 214 11.09 -7.10 -20.94
CA VAL A 214 12.06 -6.15 -21.51
C VAL A 214 12.92 -5.44 -20.46
N VAL A 215 12.56 -5.55 -19.17
CA VAL A 215 13.27 -4.85 -18.10
C VAL A 215 14.40 -5.72 -17.59
N ARG A 216 15.63 -5.24 -17.77
CA ARG A 216 16.78 -5.70 -16.98
C ARG A 216 17.05 -4.64 -15.94
N ALA A 217 17.20 -5.05 -14.68
CA ALA A 217 17.86 -4.19 -13.71
C ALA A 217 19.24 -3.91 -14.30
N GLY A 218 19.54 -2.67 -14.70
CA GLY A 218 20.83 -2.35 -15.29
C GLY A 218 21.98 -2.63 -14.31
N ASN A 219 23.20 -2.23 -14.65
CA ASN A 219 24.25 -2.10 -13.62
C ASN A 219 24.00 -0.85 -12.75
N TRP A 220 22.77 -0.69 -12.26
CA TRP A 220 22.33 0.44 -11.46
C TRP A 220 22.74 0.24 -10.00
N ARG A 221 22.90 1.36 -9.29
CA ARG A 221 23.16 1.36 -7.84
C ARG A 221 21.98 0.74 -7.09
N SER A 222 22.23 0.31 -5.86
CA SER A 222 21.14 -0.10 -4.99
C SER A 222 20.18 1.07 -4.74
N GLY A 223 18.87 0.82 -4.81
CA GLY A 223 17.87 1.88 -4.77
C GLY A 223 16.45 1.43 -5.08
N LEU A 224 15.50 2.34 -4.87
CA LEU A 224 14.12 2.20 -5.32
C LEU A 224 13.97 2.73 -6.74
N TYR A 225 13.29 1.95 -7.59
CA TYR A 225 13.04 2.26 -8.98
C TYR A 225 11.57 2.09 -9.32
N PHE A 226 11.12 2.81 -10.33
CA PHE A 226 9.79 2.66 -10.91
C PHE A 226 9.90 2.39 -12.40
N LEU A 227 9.20 1.38 -12.88
CA LEU A 227 8.85 1.30 -14.29
C LEU A 227 7.62 2.16 -14.53
N ARG A 228 7.72 3.12 -15.45
CA ARG A 228 6.58 3.87 -15.99
C ARG A 228 6.16 3.28 -17.33
N LEU A 229 4.87 3.00 -17.47
CA LEU A 229 4.22 2.58 -18.71
C LEU A 229 3.24 3.67 -19.14
N GLU A 230 3.36 4.15 -20.37
CA GLU A 230 2.49 5.17 -20.95
C GLU A 230 1.83 4.64 -22.23
N THR A 231 0.53 4.85 -22.36
CA THR A 231 -0.24 4.50 -23.57
C THR A 231 -0.36 5.70 -24.51
N ASP A 232 -0.68 5.45 -25.78
CA ASP A 232 -0.90 6.52 -26.76
C ASP A 232 -2.13 7.39 -26.45
N ASP A 233 -3.08 6.88 -25.66
CA ASP A 233 -4.25 7.63 -25.18
C ASP A 233 -3.99 8.43 -23.88
N GLY A 234 -2.74 8.44 -23.38
CA GLY A 234 -2.28 9.27 -22.28
C GLY A 234 -2.46 8.68 -20.87
N ARG A 235 -2.94 7.43 -20.74
CA ARG A 235 -2.92 6.72 -19.46
C ARG A 235 -1.49 6.36 -19.06
N VAL A 236 -1.25 6.34 -17.76
CA VAL A 236 0.06 6.04 -17.17
C VAL A 236 -0.13 5.02 -16.06
N GLY A 237 0.78 4.05 -16.00
CA GLY A 237 0.92 3.10 -14.91
C GLY A 237 2.36 3.04 -14.41
N TYR A 238 2.53 2.75 -13.13
CA TYR A 238 3.82 2.58 -12.47
C TYR A 238 3.92 1.19 -11.86
N ALA A 239 5.15 0.70 -11.69
CA ALA A 239 5.42 -0.49 -10.90
C ALA A 239 6.73 -0.26 -10.13
N PRO A 240 6.72 -0.22 -8.78
CA PRO A 240 7.93 -0.12 -7.98
C PRO A 240 8.70 -1.44 -8.01
N PHE A 241 10.03 -1.34 -7.98
CA PHE A 241 10.93 -2.45 -7.68
C PHE A 241 12.21 -1.92 -7.06
N VAL A 242 12.89 -2.77 -6.31
CA VAL A 242 14.17 -2.43 -5.67
C VAL A 242 15.30 -3.08 -6.44
N VAL A 243 16.34 -2.31 -6.74
CA VAL A 243 17.64 -2.88 -7.06
C VAL A 243 18.37 -3.05 -5.74
N ARG A 244 18.55 -4.30 -5.31
CA ARG A 244 19.30 -4.64 -4.09
C ARG A 244 20.79 -4.79 -4.40
N PRO A 245 21.71 -4.75 -3.43
CA PRO A 245 23.13 -4.98 -3.70
C PRO A 245 23.37 -6.41 -4.22
N ARG A 246 24.50 -6.66 -4.89
CA ARG A 246 24.85 -8.00 -5.39
C ARG A 246 25.06 -8.98 -4.24
N GLY A 247 25.69 -8.51 -3.17
CA GLY A 247 25.79 -9.16 -1.87
C GLY A 247 25.49 -8.14 -0.79
N LEU A 248 24.90 -8.58 0.32
CA LEU A 248 24.65 -7.69 1.45
C LEU A 248 25.97 -7.10 1.97
N GLY A 249 25.98 -5.81 2.30
CA GLY A 249 27.15 -5.10 2.82
C GLY A 249 28.02 -4.44 1.74
N GLU A 250 27.46 -4.11 0.56
CA GLU A 250 28.15 -3.22 -0.39
C GLU A 250 28.36 -1.83 0.24
N HIS A 251 27.43 -1.42 1.10
CA HIS A 251 27.56 -0.31 2.03
C HIS A 251 27.30 -0.76 3.47
N PRO A 252 27.92 -0.11 4.49
CA PRO A 252 27.80 -0.52 5.89
C PRO A 252 26.43 -0.19 6.51
N VAL A 253 25.51 0.40 5.75
CA VAL A 253 24.16 0.75 6.21
C VAL A 253 23.13 0.18 5.25
N ALA A 254 22.15 -0.54 5.79
CA ALA A 254 20.99 -1.02 5.04
C ALA A 254 19.75 -0.16 5.33
N VAL A 255 18.93 0.04 4.31
CA VAL A 255 17.59 0.63 4.39
C VAL A 255 16.58 -0.42 3.93
N VAL A 256 15.68 -0.81 4.82
CA VAL A 256 14.65 -1.82 4.55
C VAL A 256 13.37 -1.12 4.11
N LEU A 257 12.89 -1.42 2.90
CA LEU A 257 11.60 -0.92 2.41
C LEU A 257 10.49 -1.92 2.74
N SER A 258 9.46 -1.44 3.44
CA SER A 258 8.33 -2.20 4.01
C SER A 258 7.32 -2.68 2.96
N THR A 259 7.80 -3.41 1.96
CA THR A 259 7.05 -3.97 0.84
C THR A 259 5.88 -4.88 1.23
N TYR A 260 5.94 -5.57 2.37
CA TYR A 260 4.83 -6.35 2.92
C TYR A 260 3.71 -5.44 3.41
N THR A 261 4.05 -4.36 4.12
CA THR A 261 3.08 -3.33 4.53
C THR A 261 2.47 -2.65 3.32
N TRP A 262 3.26 -2.31 2.29
CA TRP A 262 2.73 -1.73 1.05
C TRP A 262 1.62 -2.59 0.45
N GLN A 263 1.80 -3.91 0.39
CA GLN A 263 0.78 -4.84 -0.13
C GLN A 263 -0.38 -5.09 0.83
N ALA A 264 -0.17 -5.04 2.15
CA ALA A 264 -1.24 -5.13 3.14
C ALA A 264 -2.25 -3.97 2.99
N TYR A 265 -1.76 -2.79 2.63
CA TYR A 265 -2.55 -1.58 2.34
C TYR A 265 -2.90 -1.43 0.84
N ASN A 266 -2.69 -2.46 0.02
CA ASN A 266 -3.10 -2.44 -1.38
C ASN A 266 -4.57 -2.92 -1.52
N PHE A 267 -5.44 -1.98 -1.90
CA PHE A 267 -6.89 -2.16 -2.03
C PHE A 267 -7.34 -2.64 -3.42
N GLU A 268 -6.42 -3.12 -4.26
CA GLU A 268 -6.76 -3.74 -5.54
C GLU A 268 -7.73 -4.92 -5.33
N ASP A 269 -8.71 -5.06 -6.23
CA ASP A 269 -9.76 -6.08 -6.20
C ASP A 269 -9.54 -7.06 -7.35
N ALA A 270 -8.65 -8.03 -7.10
CA ALA A 270 -8.28 -9.06 -8.06
C ALA A 270 -9.45 -10.02 -8.28
N ASN A 271 -10.15 -10.36 -7.21
CA ASN A 271 -11.23 -11.34 -7.22
C ASN A 271 -12.52 -10.83 -7.92
N GLY A 272 -12.65 -9.51 -8.09
CA GLY A 272 -13.72 -8.82 -8.78
C GLY A 272 -15.08 -8.94 -8.08
N ASP A 273 -15.11 -8.87 -6.75
CA ASP A 273 -16.33 -8.84 -5.95
C ASP A 273 -16.80 -7.40 -5.64
N GLY A 274 -16.00 -6.41 -6.02
CA GLY A 274 -16.27 -4.99 -5.83
C GLY A 274 -15.62 -4.44 -4.55
N TRP A 275 -14.84 -5.23 -3.81
CA TRP A 275 -14.12 -4.82 -2.61
C TRP A 275 -12.64 -5.17 -2.72
N GLY A 276 -11.75 -4.31 -2.20
CA GLY A 276 -10.31 -4.55 -2.26
C GLY A 276 -9.88 -5.78 -1.45
N ASP A 277 -8.93 -6.55 -1.98
CA ASP A 277 -8.35 -7.75 -1.37
C ASP A 277 -7.30 -7.39 -0.31
N SER A 278 -7.70 -6.59 0.69
CA SER A 278 -6.85 -6.12 1.80
C SER A 278 -7.41 -6.56 3.15
N TRP A 279 -6.52 -6.79 4.13
CA TRP A 279 -6.89 -7.04 5.53
C TRP A 279 -7.67 -5.88 6.16
N TYR A 280 -7.64 -4.69 5.56
CA TYR A 280 -8.38 -3.50 6.01
C TYR A 280 -9.73 -3.31 5.31
N VAL A 281 -10.21 -4.32 4.58
CA VAL A 281 -11.51 -4.29 3.89
C VAL A 281 -12.46 -5.35 4.43
N ALA A 282 -12.04 -6.60 4.47
CA ALA A 282 -12.87 -7.71 4.90
C ALA A 282 -12.19 -8.52 6.01
N GLY A 283 -12.88 -8.72 7.15
CA GLY A 283 -12.34 -9.54 8.24
C GLY A 283 -12.12 -11.02 7.91
N ASN A 284 -12.61 -11.48 6.75
CA ASN A 284 -12.35 -12.82 6.22
C ASN A 284 -11.24 -12.88 5.17
N GLN A 285 -10.61 -11.75 4.80
CA GLN A 285 -9.42 -11.76 3.95
C GLN A 285 -8.30 -12.48 4.72
N ARG A 286 -7.90 -13.67 4.28
CA ARG A 286 -6.89 -14.49 4.98
C ARG A 286 -5.49 -14.23 4.45
N THR A 287 -5.37 -13.98 3.15
CA THR A 287 -4.09 -13.87 2.47
C THR A 287 -3.96 -12.58 1.69
N ILE A 288 -2.74 -12.09 1.50
CA ILE A 288 -2.39 -11.00 0.60
C ILE A 288 -1.46 -11.56 -0.46
N ASP A 289 -1.76 -11.32 -1.72
CA ASP A 289 -0.88 -11.64 -2.84
C ASP A 289 0.09 -10.47 -3.07
N LEU A 290 1.40 -10.77 -3.00
CA LEU A 290 2.51 -9.84 -3.16
C LEU A 290 2.77 -9.43 -4.61
N GLN A 291 2.17 -10.12 -5.60
CA GLN A 291 2.33 -9.82 -7.02
C GLN A 291 1.28 -8.83 -7.56
N ARG A 292 0.26 -8.49 -6.75
CA ARG A 292 -0.81 -7.60 -7.18
C ARG A 292 -0.26 -6.23 -7.58
N PRO A 293 -0.71 -5.66 -8.71
CA PRO A 293 -0.41 -4.27 -9.01
C PRO A 293 -1.01 -3.36 -7.94
N PHE A 294 -0.39 -2.21 -7.69
CA PHE A 294 -0.97 -1.22 -6.79
C PHE A 294 -2.08 -0.44 -7.50
N LEU A 295 -3.12 -0.07 -6.75
CA LEU A 295 -4.09 0.93 -7.20
C LEU A 295 -3.42 2.30 -7.39
N ASP A 296 -4.20 3.30 -7.80
CA ASP A 296 -3.78 4.69 -7.93
C ASP A 296 -2.51 4.81 -8.80
N PHE A 297 -2.62 4.26 -10.01
CA PHE A 297 -1.57 4.25 -11.04
C PHE A 297 -0.37 3.37 -10.69
N GLY A 298 -0.46 2.45 -9.73
CA GLY A 298 0.66 1.55 -9.41
C GLY A 298 1.66 2.10 -8.41
N ILE A 299 1.26 3.12 -7.63
CA ILE A 299 2.06 3.70 -6.56
C ILE A 299 1.59 3.12 -5.21
N PRO A 300 2.50 2.66 -4.33
CA PRO A 300 2.11 2.15 -3.02
C PRO A 300 1.27 3.15 -2.21
N PHE A 301 0.35 2.63 -1.39
CA PHE A 301 -0.50 3.47 -0.57
C PHE A 301 0.33 4.39 0.35
N ARG A 302 0.02 5.69 0.33
CA ARG A 302 0.74 6.71 1.11
C ARG A 302 2.27 6.71 0.92
N PHE A 303 2.74 6.27 -0.24
CA PHE A 303 4.16 6.27 -0.60
C PHE A 303 4.86 7.64 -0.42
N HIS A 304 4.12 8.73 -0.65
CA HIS A 304 4.61 10.10 -0.43
C HIS A 304 4.67 10.52 1.04
N ASP A 305 3.89 9.89 1.91
CA ASP A 305 3.78 10.28 3.31
C ASP A 305 4.94 9.73 4.15
N TRP A 306 5.49 8.55 3.81
CA TRP A 306 6.40 7.80 4.70
C TRP A 306 7.85 7.73 4.21
N ASP A 307 8.10 7.13 3.04
CA ASP A 307 9.45 6.78 2.59
C ASP A 307 10.13 7.91 1.80
N THR A 308 9.32 8.75 1.16
CA THR A 308 9.76 9.78 0.20
C THR A 308 10.77 10.76 0.79
N THR A 309 10.48 11.36 1.95
CA THR A 309 11.34 12.41 2.51
C THR A 309 12.64 11.86 3.04
N PHE A 310 12.65 10.64 3.60
CA PHE A 310 13.88 10.01 4.08
C PHE A 310 14.82 9.65 2.93
N ILE A 311 14.31 9.06 1.84
CA ILE A 311 15.13 8.79 0.65
C ILE A 311 15.68 10.08 0.05
N THR A 312 14.87 11.15 0.00
CA THR A 312 15.34 12.49 -0.39
C THR A 312 16.49 12.97 0.48
N TRP A 313 16.39 12.79 1.80
CA TRP A 313 17.41 13.21 2.75
C TRP A 313 18.72 12.43 2.58
N LEU A 314 18.67 11.11 2.33
CA LEU A 314 19.86 10.31 2.02
C LEU A 314 20.61 10.88 0.80
N GLU A 315 19.87 11.19 -0.26
CA GLU A 315 20.45 11.71 -1.51
C GLU A 315 21.01 13.13 -1.33
N GLN A 316 20.29 14.02 -0.64
CA GLN A 316 20.76 15.38 -0.34
C GLN A 316 22.03 15.41 0.51
N THR A 317 22.21 14.41 1.36
CA THR A 317 23.35 14.31 2.29
C THR A 317 24.46 13.39 1.77
N GLY A 318 24.30 12.84 0.55
CA GLY A 318 25.29 12.01 -0.11
C GLY A 318 25.53 10.65 0.56
N LYS A 319 24.59 10.17 1.38
CA LYS A 319 24.71 8.90 2.11
C LYS A 319 24.57 7.72 1.14
N GLN A 320 25.54 6.81 1.20
CA GLN A 320 25.53 5.57 0.42
C GLN A 320 25.01 4.44 1.30
N VAL A 321 24.01 3.70 0.81
CA VAL A 321 23.30 2.66 1.54
C VAL A 321 22.95 1.51 0.61
N ASP A 322 22.75 0.33 1.19
CA ASP A 322 22.08 -0.77 0.52
C ASP A 322 20.57 -0.65 0.75
N PHE A 323 19.79 -0.57 -0.32
CA PHE A 323 18.33 -0.72 -0.25
C PHE A 323 17.97 -2.20 -0.38
N ILE A 324 17.23 -2.70 0.60
CA ILE A 324 16.72 -4.07 0.62
C ILE A 324 15.21 -4.06 0.88
N THR A 325 14.56 -5.17 0.55
CA THR A 325 13.12 -5.38 0.78
C THR A 325 12.90 -6.37 1.91
N ASP A 326 11.66 -6.49 2.38
CA ASP A 326 11.29 -7.53 3.34
C ASP A 326 11.62 -8.94 2.83
N ASP A 327 11.50 -9.17 1.53
CA ASP A 327 11.93 -10.39 0.87
C ASP A 327 13.41 -10.70 1.13
N ASP A 328 14.26 -9.69 1.01
CA ASP A 328 15.71 -9.84 1.16
C ASP A 328 16.09 -10.04 2.63
N LEU A 329 15.41 -9.34 3.55
CA LEU A 329 15.59 -9.51 4.99
C LEU A 329 15.10 -10.88 5.47
N ASP A 330 13.96 -11.35 4.96
CA ASP A 330 13.39 -12.69 5.22
C ASP A 330 14.23 -13.82 4.60
N GLN A 331 15.07 -13.51 3.61
CA GLN A 331 16.04 -14.43 3.03
C GLN A 331 17.45 -14.33 3.62
N ALA A 332 17.68 -13.39 4.54
CA ALA A 332 18.97 -13.26 5.22
C ALA A 332 19.32 -14.57 5.94
N ALA A 333 20.55 -15.03 5.77
CA ALA A 333 20.99 -16.34 6.27
C ALA A 333 20.92 -16.44 7.80
N SER A 334 21.29 -15.37 8.50
CA SER A 334 21.26 -15.26 9.96
C SER A 334 21.45 -13.80 10.39
N GLY A 335 21.18 -13.51 11.67
CA GLY A 335 21.55 -12.20 12.24
C GLY A 335 23.07 -11.98 12.31
N ASP A 336 23.86 -13.05 12.39
CA ASP A 336 25.32 -13.01 12.31
C ASP A 336 25.78 -12.51 10.93
N ALA A 337 25.17 -13.02 9.85
CA ALA A 337 25.46 -12.54 8.50
C ALA A 337 25.06 -11.06 8.29
N LEU A 338 23.99 -10.60 8.96
CA LEU A 338 23.64 -9.18 8.96
C LEU A 338 24.65 -8.34 9.76
N ALA A 339 25.17 -8.85 10.87
CA ALA A 339 26.16 -8.16 11.70
C ALA A 339 27.52 -8.05 11.00
N ASP A 340 27.89 -9.05 10.20
CA ASP A 340 29.08 -9.00 9.35
C ASP A 340 28.94 -7.99 8.19
N ALA A 341 27.71 -7.76 7.72
CA ALA A 341 27.43 -6.92 6.55
C ALA A 341 27.17 -5.45 6.90
N TYR A 342 26.55 -5.16 8.05
CA TYR A 342 25.98 -3.85 8.35
C TYR A 342 26.32 -3.37 9.76
N ASN A 343 26.73 -2.10 9.87
CA ASN A 343 26.82 -1.39 11.15
C ASN A 343 25.43 -0.91 11.60
N LEU A 344 24.56 -0.57 10.64
CA LEU A 344 23.23 0.01 10.88
C LEU A 344 22.21 -0.57 9.90
N ILE A 345 21.05 -0.96 10.42
CA ILE A 345 19.85 -1.24 9.64
C ILE A 345 18.77 -0.20 9.99
N VAL A 346 18.27 0.49 8.96
CA VAL A 346 17.25 1.54 9.08
C VAL A 346 15.92 1.04 8.53
N PHE A 347 14.87 1.19 9.32
CA PHE A 347 13.48 1.03 8.94
C PHE A 347 12.85 2.43 8.83
N PRO A 348 12.86 3.04 7.64
CA PRO A 348 12.41 4.42 7.45
C PRO A 348 10.89 4.55 7.43
N GLY A 349 10.20 3.49 6.98
CA GLY A 349 8.77 3.46 6.76
C GLY A 349 8.00 2.69 7.83
N HIS A 350 6.73 2.43 7.54
CA HIS A 350 5.79 1.72 8.40
C HIS A 350 6.05 0.20 8.34
N GLU A 351 7.03 -0.29 9.09
CA GLU A 351 7.43 -1.71 9.12
C GLU A 351 6.47 -2.55 9.96
N GLU A 352 5.17 -2.54 9.64
CA GLU A 352 4.11 -3.13 10.47
C GLU A 352 4.06 -4.67 10.40
N TYR A 353 4.37 -5.25 9.23
CA TYR A 353 4.15 -6.67 8.92
C TYR A 353 5.46 -7.41 8.66
N VAL A 354 5.88 -8.23 9.61
CA VAL A 354 7.16 -8.97 9.53
C VAL A 354 6.95 -10.48 9.68
N THR A 355 7.81 -11.28 9.07
CA THR A 355 7.81 -12.72 9.37
C THR A 355 8.43 -13.00 10.73
N GLN A 356 8.22 -14.22 11.22
CA GLN A 356 8.95 -14.71 12.38
C GLN A 356 10.47 -14.70 12.14
N HIS A 357 10.93 -15.15 10.97
CA HIS A 357 12.36 -15.21 10.63
C HIS A 357 12.99 -13.82 10.59
N MET A 358 12.33 -12.83 9.96
CA MET A 358 12.76 -11.42 9.99
C MET A 358 12.95 -10.92 11.43
N THR A 359 11.99 -11.21 12.31
CA THR A 359 12.08 -10.84 13.73
C THR A 359 13.29 -11.49 14.40
N GLU A 360 13.52 -12.77 14.15
CA GLU A 360 14.64 -13.54 14.74
C GLU A 360 16.00 -13.05 14.26
N VAL A 361 16.18 -12.81 12.95
CA VAL A 361 17.47 -12.33 12.42
C VAL A 361 17.78 -10.90 12.84
N VAL A 362 16.80 -10.00 12.87
CA VAL A 362 17.00 -8.62 13.35
C VAL A 362 17.27 -8.58 14.85
N GLN A 363 16.60 -9.43 15.63
CA GLN A 363 16.88 -9.56 17.06
C GLN A 363 18.31 -10.09 17.28
N ARG A 364 18.73 -11.14 16.56
CA ARG A 364 20.08 -11.69 16.65
C ARG A 364 21.15 -10.67 16.24
N TYR A 365 20.92 -9.92 15.17
CA TYR A 365 21.78 -8.82 14.72
C TYR A 365 21.98 -7.78 15.83
N ARG A 366 20.89 -7.34 16.46
CA ARG A 366 20.95 -6.41 17.60
C ARG A 366 21.68 -7.02 18.80
N ASP A 367 21.41 -8.27 19.12
CA ASP A 367 22.03 -8.97 20.25
C ASP A 367 23.54 -9.17 20.05
N LEU A 368 24.04 -9.04 18.82
CA LEU A 368 25.46 -9.06 18.45
C LEU A 368 26.15 -7.70 18.44
N GLY A 369 25.41 -6.60 18.69
CA GLY A 369 25.97 -5.25 18.66
C GLY A 369 25.53 -4.40 17.45
N GLY A 370 24.74 -4.95 16.53
CA GLY A 370 24.24 -4.22 15.37
C GLY A 370 23.28 -3.08 15.73
N ASN A 371 23.45 -1.92 15.11
CA ASN A 371 22.64 -0.73 15.40
C ASN A 371 21.35 -0.71 14.59
N LEU A 372 20.27 -0.16 15.16
CA LEU A 372 18.94 -0.09 14.55
C LEU A 372 18.34 1.32 14.62
N ALA A 373 17.67 1.74 13.56
CA ALA A 373 16.88 2.96 13.55
C ALA A 373 15.46 2.69 13.02
N PHE A 374 14.45 2.93 13.85
CA PHE A 374 13.04 2.87 13.48
C PHE A 374 12.48 4.29 13.37
N LEU A 375 12.15 4.75 12.17
CA LEU A 375 11.78 6.14 11.91
C LEU A 375 10.26 6.37 11.78
N ALA A 376 9.47 5.35 12.14
CA ALA A 376 8.01 5.36 12.20
C ALA A 376 7.51 4.81 13.54
N ALA A 377 6.19 4.77 13.72
CA ALA A 377 5.51 4.02 14.78
C ALA A 377 4.94 2.70 14.24
N ASN A 378 4.42 1.85 15.13
CA ASN A 378 3.74 0.61 14.80
C ASN A 378 4.62 -0.40 14.04
N ASN A 379 5.93 -0.36 14.31
CA ASN A 379 6.89 -1.29 13.74
C ASN A 379 6.78 -2.66 14.41
N PHE A 380 6.95 -3.72 13.62
CA PHE A 380 6.97 -5.13 14.03
C PHE A 380 5.69 -5.56 14.77
N PHE A 381 4.56 -4.92 14.46
CA PHE A 381 3.30 -5.10 15.20
C PHE A 381 2.60 -6.42 14.89
N TRP A 382 2.55 -6.80 13.61
CA TRP A 382 1.96 -8.04 13.14
C TRP A 382 3.01 -9.03 12.67
N GLN A 383 2.90 -10.26 13.18
CA GLN A 383 3.57 -11.39 12.56
C GLN A 383 2.75 -11.91 11.38
N VAL A 384 3.44 -12.12 10.26
CA VAL A 384 2.91 -12.80 9.07
C VAL A 384 3.67 -14.08 8.78
N ARG A 385 3.04 -14.99 8.03
CA ARG A 385 3.71 -16.12 7.40
C ARG A 385 3.71 -15.89 5.90
N ARG A 386 4.84 -16.13 5.26
CA ARG A 386 4.97 -16.08 3.81
C ARG A 386 5.02 -17.49 3.22
N ASP A 387 4.15 -17.75 2.25
CA ASP A 387 4.09 -18.98 1.47
C ASP A 387 4.20 -18.62 -0.02
N GLY A 388 5.42 -18.64 -0.57
CA GLY A 388 5.67 -18.14 -1.93
C GLY A 388 5.45 -16.63 -2.01
N ASP A 389 4.46 -16.20 -2.79
CA ASP A 389 4.06 -14.80 -2.90
C ASP A 389 2.78 -14.46 -2.09
N ALA A 390 2.27 -15.40 -1.29
CA ALA A 390 1.15 -15.15 -0.40
C ALA A 390 1.62 -14.84 1.03
N LEU A 391 1.14 -13.74 1.61
CA LEU A 391 1.24 -13.46 3.04
C LEU A 391 -0.03 -13.90 3.76
N THR A 392 0.10 -14.56 4.89
CA THR A 392 -1.00 -14.89 5.81
C THR A 392 -0.79 -14.16 7.14
N LYS A 393 -1.80 -13.43 7.61
CA LYS A 393 -1.75 -12.76 8.93
C LYS A 393 -1.83 -13.80 10.04
N VAL A 394 -0.82 -13.86 10.91
CA VAL A 394 -0.76 -14.84 12.01
C VAL A 394 -1.36 -14.26 13.29
N GLY A 395 -0.85 -13.11 13.74
CA GLY A 395 -1.27 -12.50 15.00
C GLY A 395 -0.37 -11.35 15.41
N LEU A 396 -0.74 -10.65 16.48
CA LEU A 396 0.09 -9.60 17.06
C LEU A 396 1.39 -10.20 17.58
N SER A 397 2.53 -9.63 17.22
CA SER A 397 3.86 -10.15 17.62
C SER A 397 3.96 -10.34 19.14
N ARG A 398 3.52 -9.33 19.91
CA ARG A 398 3.43 -9.40 21.38
C ARG A 398 2.56 -10.53 21.91
N ALA A 399 1.46 -10.87 21.24
CA ALA A 399 0.57 -11.96 21.67
C ALA A 399 1.18 -13.34 21.38
N LEU A 400 2.13 -13.40 20.45
CA LEU A 400 2.90 -14.60 20.09
C LEU A 400 4.20 -14.72 20.90
N GLY A 401 4.38 -13.91 21.95
CA GLY A 401 5.58 -13.94 22.81
C GLY A 401 6.78 -13.16 22.28
N ARG A 402 6.60 -12.34 21.23
CA ARG A 402 7.63 -11.48 20.63
C ARG A 402 7.22 -10.01 20.74
N PRO A 403 7.17 -9.42 21.94
CA PRO A 403 6.76 -8.03 22.11
C PRO A 403 7.74 -7.10 21.40
N GLU A 404 7.23 -6.32 20.45
CA GLU A 404 8.02 -5.40 19.62
C GLU A 404 8.84 -4.42 20.47
N ALA A 405 8.32 -3.97 21.61
CA ALA A 405 9.04 -3.10 22.55
C ALA A 405 10.36 -3.71 23.05
N ALA A 406 10.52 -5.02 23.10
CA ALA A 406 11.78 -5.66 23.51
C ALA A 406 12.90 -5.54 22.46
N LEU A 407 12.55 -5.21 21.21
CA LEU A 407 13.47 -4.97 20.10
C LEU A 407 13.50 -3.47 19.72
N VAL A 408 12.33 -2.88 19.47
CA VAL A 408 12.19 -1.49 19.01
C VAL A 408 12.43 -0.49 20.15
N GLY A 409 12.20 -0.89 21.40
CA GLY A 409 12.26 -0.01 22.58
C GLY A 409 10.90 0.63 22.93
N VAL A 410 9.97 0.67 21.98
CA VAL A 410 8.59 1.15 22.15
C VAL A 410 7.60 0.20 21.46
N ARG A 411 6.31 0.30 21.81
CA ARG A 411 5.22 -0.47 21.19
C ARG A 411 4.09 0.43 20.77
N TYR A 412 3.29 -0.02 19.80
CA TYR A 412 2.05 0.63 19.42
C TYR A 412 1.08 0.79 20.60
N VAL A 413 0.61 2.02 20.81
CA VAL A 413 -0.38 2.39 21.83
C VAL A 413 -1.65 3.05 21.28
N GLY A 414 -1.68 3.43 20.00
CA GLY A 414 -2.92 3.83 19.36
C GLY A 414 -2.79 4.60 18.05
N SER A 415 -3.93 4.78 17.40
CA SER A 415 -4.14 5.56 16.18
C SER A 415 -5.42 6.37 16.30
N ASN A 416 -5.45 7.53 15.66
CA ASN A 416 -6.68 8.28 15.37
C ASN A 416 -6.77 8.67 13.88
N HIS A 417 -6.07 7.94 13.01
CA HIS A 417 -6.01 8.21 11.57
C HIS A 417 -5.57 9.64 11.22
N GLY A 418 -4.79 10.28 12.10
CA GLY A 418 -4.27 11.63 11.89
C GLY A 418 -5.22 12.76 12.26
N ALA A 419 -6.36 12.46 12.90
CA ALA A 419 -7.31 13.48 13.36
C ALA A 419 -6.65 14.50 14.31
N THR A 420 -5.61 14.12 15.03
CA THR A 420 -4.82 15.00 15.90
C THR A 420 -3.34 14.71 15.73
N GLN A 421 -2.55 15.77 15.61
CA GLN A 421 -1.09 15.74 15.57
C GLN A 421 -0.56 16.95 16.33
N ALA A 422 0.56 16.79 17.02
CA ALA A 422 1.18 17.84 17.82
C ALA A 422 2.71 17.75 17.75
N PRO A 423 3.46 18.81 18.10
CA PRO A 423 4.93 18.75 18.14
C PRO A 423 5.42 17.81 19.24
N PHE A 424 6.56 17.17 19.00
CA PHE A 424 7.34 16.52 20.06
C PHE A 424 7.91 17.58 21.00
N VAL A 425 7.90 17.31 22.31
CA VAL A 425 8.61 18.07 23.33
C VAL A 425 9.86 17.30 23.77
N VAL A 426 11.03 17.92 23.66
CA VAL A 426 12.33 17.30 24.03
C VAL A 426 12.37 17.02 25.53
N ALA A 427 12.72 15.80 25.90
CA ALA A 427 12.78 15.35 27.29
C ALA A 427 14.10 15.78 27.97
N PRO A 428 14.12 15.95 29.31
CA PRO A 428 15.36 16.21 30.07
C PRO A 428 16.41 15.12 29.95
N THR A 429 16.02 13.90 29.58
CA THR A 429 16.91 12.75 29.36
C THR A 429 17.48 12.67 27.95
N ALA A 430 17.13 13.61 27.05
CA ALA A 430 17.72 13.69 25.72
C ALA A 430 19.21 14.04 25.83
N PRO A 431 20.12 13.26 25.23
CA PRO A 431 21.55 13.48 25.37
C PRO A 431 22.03 14.62 24.48
N ASP A 432 23.07 15.34 24.92
CA ASP A 432 23.61 16.51 24.21
C ASP A 432 24.03 16.19 22.77
N TRP A 433 24.56 14.99 22.50
CA TRP A 433 24.97 14.59 21.15
C TRP A 433 23.79 14.56 20.17
N LEU A 434 22.58 14.21 20.64
CA LEU A 434 21.39 14.16 19.81
C LEU A 434 20.93 15.57 19.45
N LEU A 435 21.08 16.52 20.39
CA LEU A 435 20.61 17.90 20.24
C LEU A 435 21.66 18.82 19.60
N ALA A 436 22.91 18.38 19.48
CA ALA A 436 24.02 19.16 18.94
C ALA A 436 23.67 19.78 17.57
N GLY A 437 23.83 21.10 17.44
CA GLY A 437 23.57 21.83 16.19
C GLY A 437 22.10 21.97 15.80
N THR A 438 21.17 21.33 16.50
CA THR A 438 19.72 21.40 16.19
C THR A 438 19.06 22.69 16.68
N GLY A 439 19.67 23.37 17.66
CA GLY A 439 19.07 24.49 18.38
C GLY A 439 18.00 24.07 19.40
N LEU A 440 17.75 22.77 19.56
CA LEU A 440 16.83 22.22 20.56
C LEU A 440 17.53 22.07 21.91
N VAL A 441 16.76 22.26 22.98
CA VAL A 441 17.12 21.97 24.37
C VAL A 441 15.95 21.24 25.04
N PRO A 442 16.13 20.60 26.21
CA PRO A 442 15.00 20.07 26.97
C PRO A 442 13.86 21.08 27.13
N GLY A 443 12.64 20.66 26.81
CA GLY A 443 11.44 21.52 26.77
C GLY A 443 11.15 22.18 25.42
N SER A 444 12.11 22.20 24.46
CA SER A 444 11.84 22.66 23.10
C SER A 444 10.79 21.79 22.41
N SER A 445 9.98 22.40 21.54
CA SER A 445 8.99 21.72 20.71
C SER A 445 9.43 21.68 19.25
N PHE A 446 9.21 20.57 18.54
CA PHE A 446 9.53 20.47 17.12
C PHE A 446 8.60 19.53 16.34
N GLY A 447 8.44 19.84 15.05
CA GLY A 447 7.66 19.05 14.10
C GLY A 447 6.15 19.01 14.41
N ARG A 448 5.46 18.05 13.80
CA ARG A 448 4.02 17.82 14.01
C ARG A 448 3.74 16.35 13.70
N TYR A 449 3.52 15.55 14.74
CA TYR A 449 3.49 14.10 14.61
C TYR A 449 2.27 13.45 15.23
N GLY A 450 1.97 12.22 14.80
CA GLY A 450 0.85 11.41 15.25
C GLY A 450 0.49 10.35 14.23
N ILE A 451 -0.81 10.22 13.93
CA ILE A 451 -1.42 9.18 13.08
C ILE A 451 -1.40 7.82 13.74
N GLU A 452 -0.21 7.30 14.06
CA GLU A 452 0.01 6.17 14.94
C GLU A 452 1.15 6.52 15.89
N ILE A 453 1.04 6.08 17.14
CA ILE A 453 2.00 6.42 18.19
C ILE A 453 2.44 5.18 18.94
N ASP A 454 3.72 5.20 19.32
CA ASP A 454 4.31 4.19 20.18
C ASP A 454 4.76 4.79 21.51
N ALA A 455 4.81 3.94 22.54
CA ALA A 455 5.36 4.30 23.84
C ALA A 455 6.15 3.13 24.45
N ARG A 456 7.02 3.42 25.41
CA ARG A 456 7.72 2.37 26.16
C ARG A 456 6.73 1.45 26.88
N ALA A 457 7.15 0.22 27.12
CA ALA A 457 6.39 -0.80 27.82
C ALA A 457 7.26 -1.49 28.87
N GLN A 458 6.65 -2.34 29.70
CA GLN A 458 7.39 -3.16 30.67
C GLN A 458 8.46 -4.05 30.01
N THR A 459 8.26 -4.41 28.73
CA THR A 459 9.19 -5.22 27.95
C THR A 459 10.26 -4.39 27.23
N SER A 460 10.22 -3.05 27.31
CA SER A 460 11.28 -2.20 26.79
C SER A 460 12.60 -2.48 27.53
N PRO A 461 13.76 -2.48 26.84
CA PRO A 461 15.05 -2.70 27.48
C PRO A 461 15.29 -1.73 28.65
N THR A 462 15.89 -2.25 29.73
CA THR A 462 16.26 -1.42 30.88
C THR A 462 17.22 -0.31 30.45
N GLY A 463 16.98 0.92 30.91
CA GLY A 463 17.78 2.07 30.52
C GLY A 463 17.33 2.75 29.22
N THR A 464 16.19 2.36 28.64
CA THR A 464 15.61 3.07 27.49
C THR A 464 15.29 4.52 27.86
N LEU A 465 16.04 5.44 27.26
CA LEU A 465 15.92 6.89 27.45
C LEU A 465 14.70 7.41 26.71
N LEU A 466 13.97 8.33 27.35
CA LEU A 466 13.02 9.19 26.67
C LEU A 466 13.78 10.34 26.01
N LEU A 467 13.63 10.53 24.71
CA LEU A 467 14.28 11.62 23.98
C LEU A 467 13.32 12.78 23.76
N ALA A 468 12.08 12.47 23.39
CA ALA A 468 11.02 13.45 23.24
C ALA A 468 9.65 12.76 23.42
N SER A 469 8.62 13.52 23.72
CA SER A 469 7.26 12.98 23.86
C SER A 469 6.17 13.92 23.36
N ILE A 470 5.01 13.36 23.05
CA ILE A 470 3.77 14.12 22.84
C ILE A 470 2.78 13.64 23.92
N PRO A 471 2.72 14.33 25.07
CA PRO A 471 1.89 13.91 26.20
C PRO A 471 0.42 13.80 25.81
N ASP A 472 -0.21 12.67 26.16
CA ASP A 472 -1.66 12.43 26.05
C ASP A 472 -2.26 12.74 24.66
N LEU A 473 -1.47 12.59 23.58
CA LEU A 473 -1.88 12.93 22.22
C LEU A 473 -3.20 12.25 21.81
N LEU A 474 -3.40 11.00 22.24
CA LEU A 474 -4.61 10.24 21.96
C LEU A 474 -5.50 10.03 23.20
N GLY A 475 -5.41 10.94 24.18
CA GLY A 475 -6.11 10.88 25.45
C GLY A 475 -5.22 10.45 26.63
N PRO A 476 -5.75 10.46 27.86
CA PRO A 476 -4.98 10.22 29.08
C PRO A 476 -4.17 8.91 29.03
N GLY A 477 -2.86 9.00 29.24
CA GLY A 477 -1.92 7.88 29.22
C GLY A 477 -1.50 7.40 27.84
N ARG A 478 -1.97 8.03 26.75
CA ARG A 478 -1.59 7.69 25.36
C ARG A 478 -0.65 8.73 24.78
N THR A 479 0.57 8.69 25.30
CA THR A 479 1.69 9.56 24.92
C THR A 479 2.49 8.93 23.79
N ALA A 480 2.87 9.71 22.79
CA ALA A 480 3.89 9.28 21.82
C ALA A 480 5.28 9.46 22.44
N GLU A 481 6.18 8.48 22.36
CA GLU A 481 7.53 8.57 22.93
C GLU A 481 8.61 8.25 21.89
N MET A 482 9.51 9.20 21.65
CA MET A 482 10.77 8.97 20.94
C MET A 482 11.80 8.45 21.94
N THR A 483 12.53 7.39 21.59
CA THR A 483 13.41 6.69 22.54
C THR A 483 14.75 6.27 21.96
N TYR A 484 15.69 6.02 22.87
CA TYR A 484 17.01 5.47 22.57
C TYR A 484 17.42 4.49 23.67
N TYR A 485 18.03 3.37 23.30
CA TYR A 485 18.67 2.48 24.25
C TYR A 485 19.95 1.86 23.70
N GLU A 486 20.83 1.43 24.61
CA GLU A 486 22.03 0.67 24.28
C GLU A 486 21.99 -0.70 24.96
N THR A 487 22.55 -1.73 24.32
CA THR A 487 22.70 -3.06 24.92
C THR A 487 24.10 -3.24 25.50
N ARG A 488 24.27 -4.28 26.35
CA ARG A 488 25.59 -4.69 26.84
C ARG A 488 26.54 -5.13 25.72
N ALA A 489 26.01 -5.59 24.59
CA ALA A 489 26.78 -5.98 23.42
C ALA A 489 27.18 -4.78 22.55
N GLY A 490 26.78 -3.56 22.90
CA GLY A 490 27.16 -2.33 22.18
C GLY A 490 26.12 -1.84 21.17
N ALA A 491 25.08 -2.61 20.88
CA ALA A 491 24.03 -2.18 19.95
C ALA A 491 23.30 -0.95 20.47
N ARG A 492 23.07 0.00 19.57
CA ARG A 492 22.35 1.26 19.79
C ARG A 492 21.07 1.23 18.98
N VAL A 493 19.94 1.54 19.61
CA VAL A 493 18.63 1.50 18.95
C VAL A 493 17.90 2.81 19.17
N PHE A 494 17.52 3.46 18.07
CA PHE A 494 16.69 4.66 18.05
C PHE A 494 15.29 4.32 17.53
N ALA A 495 14.25 4.85 18.19
CA ALA A 495 12.88 4.76 17.71
C ALA A 495 12.18 6.12 17.78
N ALA A 496 11.61 6.55 16.66
CA ALA A 496 10.94 7.84 16.53
C ALA A 496 9.58 7.91 17.27
N GLY A 497 8.84 6.79 17.31
CA GLY A 497 7.61 6.65 18.10
C GLY A 497 6.38 7.37 17.56
N ALA A 498 6.44 7.93 16.34
CA ALA A 498 5.30 8.47 15.62
C ALA A 498 5.39 8.14 14.13
N LEU A 499 4.27 7.78 13.50
CA LEU A 499 4.23 7.24 12.12
C LEU A 499 4.85 8.18 11.09
N ASN A 500 4.53 9.47 11.19
CA ASN A 500 4.91 10.47 10.20
C ASN A 500 6.24 11.17 10.50
N PHE A 501 7.12 10.60 11.33
CA PHE A 501 8.40 11.24 11.67
C PHE A 501 9.34 11.33 10.45
N ALA A 502 9.50 10.26 9.67
CA ALA A 502 10.33 10.27 8.47
C ALA A 502 9.91 11.33 7.44
N ALA A 503 8.63 11.72 7.43
CA ALA A 503 8.08 12.75 6.54
C ALA A 503 8.71 14.15 6.74
N SER A 504 9.35 14.40 7.89
CA SER A 504 10.04 15.65 8.20
C SER A 504 11.56 15.55 8.09
N ALA A 505 12.12 14.44 7.58
CA ALA A 505 13.55 14.18 7.57
C ALA A 505 14.41 15.30 6.94
N ALA A 506 13.89 16.00 5.92
CA ALA A 506 14.59 17.09 5.25
C ALA A 506 14.37 18.48 5.87
N SER A 507 13.56 18.62 6.93
CA SER A 507 13.26 19.91 7.55
C SER A 507 14.13 20.19 8.76
N SER A 508 14.52 21.45 8.99
CA SER A 508 15.14 21.85 10.26
C SER A 508 14.07 21.88 11.37
N PRO A 509 14.35 21.41 12.60
CA PRO A 509 15.64 20.89 13.10
C PRO A 509 15.85 19.39 12.89
N VAL A 510 14.88 18.68 12.30
CA VAL A 510 14.85 17.22 12.18
C VAL A 510 15.99 16.67 11.34
N SER A 511 16.36 17.34 10.24
CA SER A 511 17.49 16.94 9.40
C SER A 511 18.78 16.87 10.21
N GLN A 512 19.05 17.87 11.07
CA GLN A 512 20.25 17.86 11.91
C GLN A 512 20.16 16.79 13.01
N LEU A 513 18.98 16.57 13.59
CA LEU A 513 18.76 15.48 14.55
C LEU A 513 19.04 14.12 13.90
N LEU A 514 18.57 13.89 12.66
CA LEU A 514 18.85 12.68 11.89
C LEU A 514 20.34 12.55 11.52
N GLU A 515 21.04 13.64 11.21
CA GLU A 515 22.50 13.60 11.03
C GLU A 515 23.20 13.11 12.31
N ASN A 516 22.78 13.59 13.48
CA ASN A 516 23.35 13.18 14.76
C ASN A 516 23.07 11.69 15.05
N VAL A 517 21.83 11.24 14.83
CA VAL A 517 21.44 9.83 14.93
C VAL A 517 22.26 8.97 13.97
N TRP A 518 22.38 9.39 12.71
CA TRP A 518 23.14 8.69 11.69
C TRP A 518 24.62 8.57 12.06
N ALA A 519 25.26 9.68 12.43
CA ALA A 519 26.67 9.70 12.83
C ALA A 519 26.92 8.78 14.04
N ARG A 520 25.96 8.72 14.97
CA ARG A 520 26.05 7.86 16.15
C ARG A 520 25.83 6.38 15.84
N LEU A 521 24.89 6.04 14.95
CA LEU A 521 24.48 4.66 14.69
C LEU A 521 25.25 3.98 13.53
N SER A 522 25.77 4.73 12.57
CA SER A 522 26.54 4.17 11.45
C SER A 522 28.01 3.87 11.80
N ALA A 523 28.49 4.41 12.92
CA ALA A 523 29.78 4.06 13.49
C ALA A 523 29.73 2.65 14.11
N PRO A 524 30.76 1.81 13.91
CA PRO A 524 30.83 0.48 14.47
C PRO A 524 30.89 0.46 16.01
#